data_AF-A0A532C6N4-F1
#
_entry.id   AF-A0A532C6N4-F1
#
_cell.length_a   1.000
_cell.length_b   1.000
_cell.length_c   1.000
_cell.angle_alpha   90.00
_cell.angle_beta   90.00
_cell.angle_gamma   90.00
#
_symmetry.space_group_name_H-M   'P 1'
#
loop_
_entity.id
_entity.type
_entity.pdbx_description
1 polymer ?
#
loop_
_entity_poly.entity_id
_entity_poly.type
_entity_poly.pdbx_seq_one_letter_code
_entity_poly.pdbx_strand_id
1 'polypeptide(L)'
;MASFSKTSVGETWEKVRAELSHAFSTTSEVQVLTTEDFALLERVADAVVKRGMAAPATVFLESLGPMNFLGSQALYFLTPIVEWAFQAKEVEQVARLLERRDTISRLIAIIDTKSASQSPPPAPQGASAQ
;
A
#
# COMPACT_ATOMS: atom_id res chain seq x y z
N MET A 1 -27.94 -34.39 29.20
CA MET A 1 -27.08 -34.20 28.01
C MET A 1 -27.72 -33.11 27.16
N ALA A 2 -27.16 -31.90 27.13
CA ALA A 2 -27.67 -30.82 26.29
C ALA A 2 -26.75 -30.70 25.06
N SER A 3 -27.33 -30.95 23.88
CA SER A 3 -26.64 -30.87 22.60
C SER A 3 -26.51 -29.40 22.20
N PHE A 4 -25.27 -28.94 22.03
CA PHE A 4 -24.94 -27.61 21.51
C PHE A 4 -25.18 -27.58 19.99
N SER A 5 -26.09 -26.73 19.52
CA SER A 5 -26.38 -26.53 18.10
C SER A 5 -25.16 -25.97 17.36
N LYS A 6 -24.59 -26.76 16.46
CA LYS A 6 -23.37 -26.47 15.68
C LYS A 6 -23.65 -25.79 14.34
N THR A 7 -24.61 -24.87 14.28
CA THR A 7 -25.07 -24.25 13.02
C THR A 7 -25.21 -22.73 13.14
N SER A 8 -24.10 -22.01 13.28
CA SER A 8 -24.05 -20.56 12.99
C SER A 8 -22.60 -20.07 12.99
N VAL A 9 -21.80 -20.50 12.01
CA VAL A 9 -20.47 -19.92 11.77
C VAL A 9 -20.38 -19.47 10.31
N GLY A 10 -20.74 -20.33 9.36
CA GLY A 10 -20.70 -19.97 7.93
C GLY A 10 -21.60 -18.79 7.55
N GLU A 11 -22.81 -18.72 8.11
CA GLU A 11 -23.79 -17.67 7.79
C GLU A 11 -23.36 -16.28 8.33
N THR A 12 -22.70 -16.27 9.49
CA THR A 12 -22.15 -15.05 10.09
C THR A 12 -20.97 -14.51 9.27
N TRP A 13 -20.13 -15.39 8.71
CA TRP A 13 -18.99 -15.00 7.87
C TRP A 13 -19.41 -14.41 6.54
N GLU A 14 -20.41 -14.99 5.88
CA GLU A 14 -20.94 -14.48 4.61
C GLU A 14 -21.62 -13.11 4.80
N LYS A 15 -22.35 -12.95 5.92
CA LYS A 15 -22.99 -11.66 6.26
C LYS A 15 -21.95 -10.58 6.57
N VAL A 16 -20.91 -10.90 7.34
CA VAL A 16 -19.81 -9.95 7.62
C VAL A 16 -19.08 -9.57 6.33
N ARG A 17 -18.80 -10.53 5.45
CA ARG A 17 -18.19 -10.25 4.13
C ARG A 17 -19.09 -9.34 3.28
N ALA A 18 -20.40 -9.62 3.21
CA ALA A 18 -21.34 -8.85 2.41
C ALA A 18 -21.49 -7.41 2.93
N GLU A 19 -21.63 -7.23 4.24
CA GLU A 19 -21.71 -5.91 4.88
C GLU A 19 -20.40 -5.12 4.70
N LEU A 20 -19.23 -5.78 4.81
CA LEU A 20 -17.93 -5.16 4.50
C LEU A 20 -17.87 -4.73 3.03
N SER A 21 -18.15 -5.62 2.08
CA SER A 21 -18.13 -5.30 0.64
C SER A 21 -19.08 -4.16 0.26
N HIS A 22 -20.22 -4.05 0.93
CA HIS A 22 -21.19 -2.98 0.72
C HIS A 22 -20.70 -1.64 1.30
N ALA A 23 -20.07 -1.66 2.48
CA ALA A 23 -19.43 -0.47 3.07
C ALA A 23 -18.22 0.03 2.25
N PHE A 24 -17.49 -0.88 1.58
CA PHE A 24 -16.39 -0.53 0.66
C PHE A 24 -16.87 -0.02 -0.71
N SER A 25 -18.15 -0.18 -1.04
CA SER A 25 -18.70 0.21 -2.35
C SER A 25 -19.36 1.61 -2.34
N THR A 26 -19.59 2.20 -1.17
CA THR A 26 -20.05 3.59 -1.06
C THR A 26 -18.86 4.53 -1.17
N THR A 27 -18.86 5.31 -2.26
CA THR A 27 -18.03 6.50 -2.50
C THR A 27 -16.57 6.22 -2.87
N SER A 28 -16.36 5.85 -4.13
CA SER A 28 -15.15 6.24 -4.86
C SER A 28 -15.48 7.46 -5.71
N GLU A 29 -15.52 8.64 -5.09
CA GLU A 29 -15.27 9.86 -5.87
C GLU A 29 -13.80 9.81 -6.30
N VAL A 30 -13.56 9.56 -7.58
CA VAL A 30 -12.23 9.60 -8.18
C VAL A 30 -11.72 11.03 -8.11
N GLN A 31 -11.13 11.42 -6.98
CA GLN A 31 -10.42 12.68 -6.87
C GLN A 31 -9.20 12.62 -7.80
N VAL A 32 -9.04 13.59 -8.67
CA VAL A 32 -7.93 13.59 -9.62
C VAL A 32 -6.65 13.98 -8.86
N LEU A 33 -5.61 13.17 -8.94
CA LEU A 33 -4.28 13.51 -8.39
C LEU A 33 -3.68 14.67 -9.19
N THR A 34 -3.12 15.66 -8.49
CA THR A 34 -2.43 16.78 -9.12
C THR A 34 -1.02 16.38 -9.60
N THR A 35 -0.41 17.21 -10.45
CA THR A 35 0.98 17.01 -10.90
C THR A 35 1.95 17.03 -9.72
N GLU A 36 1.70 17.90 -8.75
CA GLU A 36 2.48 18.05 -7.52
C GLU A 36 2.37 16.80 -6.63
N ASP A 37 1.17 16.23 -6.52
CA ASP A 37 0.97 14.99 -5.77
C ASP A 37 1.72 13.82 -6.43
N PHE A 38 1.69 13.74 -7.77
CA PHE A 38 2.43 12.71 -8.49
C PHE A 38 3.95 12.86 -8.29
N ALA A 39 4.47 14.08 -8.36
CA ALA A 39 5.89 14.36 -8.09
C ALA A 39 6.28 14.00 -6.65
N LEU A 40 5.38 14.20 -5.68
CA LEU A 40 5.60 13.80 -4.29
C LEU A 40 5.68 12.27 -4.15
N LEU A 41 4.76 11.53 -4.78
CA LEU A 41 4.78 10.06 -4.77
C LEU A 41 6.04 9.48 -5.42
N GLU A 42 6.50 10.07 -6.52
CA GLU A 42 7.75 9.71 -7.21
C GLU A 42 8.96 9.82 -6.27
N ARG A 43 9.06 10.93 -5.50
CA ARG A 43 10.13 11.12 -4.52
C ARG A 43 10.05 10.11 -3.38
N VAL A 44 8.84 9.79 -2.90
CA VAL A 44 8.63 8.75 -1.88
C VAL A 44 9.10 7.39 -2.39
N ALA A 45 8.70 7.01 -3.60
CA ALA A 45 9.10 5.75 -4.19
C ALA A 45 10.62 5.67 -4.40
N ASP A 46 11.27 6.75 -4.87
CA ASP A 46 12.73 6.82 -4.96
C ASP A 46 13.41 6.60 -3.60
N ALA A 47 12.87 7.23 -2.55
CA ALA A 47 13.41 7.16 -1.21
C ALA A 47 13.26 5.74 -0.61
N VAL A 48 12.18 5.03 -0.93
CA VAL A 48 11.95 3.63 -0.55
C VAL A 48 12.91 2.70 -1.29
N VAL A 49 13.00 2.84 -2.60
CA VAL A 49 13.80 1.96 -3.46
C VAL A 49 15.29 2.12 -3.18
N LYS A 50 15.80 3.37 -3.04
CA LYS A 50 17.21 3.64 -2.69
C LYS A 50 17.64 3.04 -1.34
N ARG A 51 16.70 2.76 -0.44
CA ARG A 51 16.97 2.14 0.87
C ARG A 51 16.80 0.62 0.86
N GLY A 52 16.51 0.01 -0.30
CA GLY A 52 16.24 -1.43 -0.42
C GLY A 52 14.92 -1.85 0.23
N MET A 53 13.98 -0.91 0.43
CA MET A 53 12.73 -1.15 1.15
C MET A 53 11.53 -1.43 0.24
N ALA A 54 11.74 -1.72 -1.05
CA ALA A 54 10.65 -1.93 -2.01
C ALA A 54 9.68 -3.05 -1.56
N ALA A 55 10.18 -4.26 -1.32
CA ALA A 55 9.36 -5.39 -0.88
C ALA A 55 8.60 -5.14 0.45
N PRO A 56 9.25 -4.71 1.56
CA PRO A 56 8.52 -4.45 2.80
C PRO A 56 7.54 -3.27 2.68
N ALA A 57 7.84 -2.24 1.88
CA ALA A 57 6.92 -1.14 1.65
C ALA A 57 5.68 -1.58 0.85
N THR A 58 5.86 -2.38 -0.21
CA THR A 58 4.73 -2.91 -0.99
C THR A 58 3.81 -3.76 -0.13
N VAL A 59 4.33 -4.70 0.66
CA VAL A 59 3.52 -5.53 1.57
C VAL A 59 2.78 -4.68 2.60
N PHE A 60 3.44 -3.67 3.17
CA PHE A 60 2.79 -2.75 4.09
C PHE A 60 1.67 -1.97 3.42
N LEU A 61 1.92 -1.38 2.25
CA LEU A 61 0.92 -0.61 1.50
C LEU A 61 -0.27 -1.47 1.06
N GLU A 62 -0.05 -2.71 0.62
CA GLU A 62 -1.10 -3.68 0.31
C GLU A 62 -1.97 -4.00 1.54
N SER A 63 -1.36 -4.05 2.73
CA SER A 63 -2.08 -4.28 3.99
C SER A 63 -3.01 -3.12 4.40
N LEU A 64 -2.83 -1.93 3.83
CA LEU A 64 -3.69 -0.76 4.05
C LEU A 64 -4.94 -0.79 3.14
N GLY A 65 -4.89 -1.51 2.02
CA GLY A 65 -5.99 -1.62 1.04
C GLY A 65 -7.35 -2.13 1.57
N PRO A 66 -7.42 -3.00 2.60
CA PRO A 66 -8.66 -3.44 3.24
C PRO A 66 -9.08 -2.58 4.44
N MET A 67 -8.28 -1.61 4.90
CA MET A 67 -8.50 -0.95 6.19
C MET A 67 -8.55 0.58 6.04
N ASN A 68 -9.76 1.10 5.86
CA ASN A 68 -10.04 2.55 5.89
C ASN A 68 -9.75 3.20 7.27
N PHE A 69 -9.33 2.43 8.28
CA PHE A 69 -9.13 2.87 9.67
C PHE A 69 -7.67 2.87 10.14
N LEU A 70 -6.73 2.24 9.41
CA LEU A 70 -5.32 2.22 9.81
C LEU A 70 -4.49 3.35 9.22
N GLY A 71 -5.02 4.16 8.29
CA GLY A 71 -4.26 5.25 7.66
C GLY A 71 -3.65 6.23 8.68
N SER A 72 -4.43 6.61 9.72
CA SER A 72 -3.97 7.54 10.76
C SER A 72 -2.95 6.91 11.74
N GLN A 73 -3.00 5.60 11.98
CA GLN A 73 -2.04 4.89 12.84
C GLN A 73 -0.78 4.42 12.08
N ALA A 74 -0.91 4.15 10.78
CA ALA A 74 0.17 3.82 9.86
C ALA A 74 1.19 4.96 9.74
N LEU A 75 0.72 6.21 9.77
CA LEU A 75 1.58 7.39 9.77
C LEU A 75 2.49 7.48 11.00
N TYR A 76 1.99 7.14 12.19
CA TYR A 76 2.81 7.09 13.40
C TYR A 76 3.90 6.02 13.32
N PHE A 77 3.60 4.87 12.70
CA PHE A 77 4.59 3.81 12.46
C PHE A 77 5.68 4.25 11.46
N LEU A 78 5.31 5.00 10.41
CA LEU A 78 6.23 5.48 9.38
C LEU A 78 6.93 6.80 9.73
N THR A 79 6.52 7.48 10.80
CA THR A 79 7.09 8.76 11.27
C THR A 79 8.62 8.77 11.30
N PRO A 80 9.35 7.79 11.89
CA PRO A 80 10.82 7.83 11.94
C PRO A 80 11.51 7.75 10.56
N ILE A 81 10.84 7.16 9.56
CA ILE A 81 11.37 7.07 8.19
C ILE A 81 11.07 8.37 7.44
N VAL A 82 9.90 8.94 7.68
CA VAL A 82 9.35 10.07 6.94
C VAL A 82 9.93 11.40 7.46
N GLU A 83 10.14 11.58 8.77
CA GLU A 83 10.81 12.77 9.35
C GLU A 83 12.28 12.92 8.90
N TRP A 84 12.97 11.81 8.65
CA TRP A 84 14.35 11.86 8.16
C TRP A 84 14.44 12.17 6.65
N ALA A 85 13.38 11.86 5.90
CA ALA A 85 13.37 11.92 4.43
C ALA A 85 12.60 13.13 3.87
N PHE A 86 11.67 13.72 4.63
CA PHE A 86 10.70 14.72 4.15
C PHE A 86 10.47 15.82 5.19
N GLN A 87 10.13 17.03 4.73
CA GLN A 87 9.74 18.12 5.63
C GLN A 87 8.34 17.87 6.22
N ALA A 88 8.04 18.37 7.43
CA ALA A 88 6.76 18.15 8.12
C ALA A 88 5.51 18.38 7.25
N LYS A 89 5.52 19.41 6.40
CA LYS A 89 4.43 19.71 5.45
C LYS A 89 4.26 18.63 4.38
N GLU A 90 5.36 18.06 3.90
CA GLU A 90 5.35 16.98 2.92
C GLU A 90 4.88 15.67 3.56
N VAL A 91 5.23 15.42 4.82
CA VAL A 91 4.72 14.29 5.62
C VAL A 91 3.20 14.32 5.69
N GLU A 92 2.63 15.47 6.04
CA GLU A 92 1.19 15.68 6.14
C GLU A 92 0.49 15.58 4.76
N GLN A 93 1.18 15.95 3.68
CA GLN A 93 0.65 15.77 2.33
C GLN A 93 0.69 14.29 1.91
N VAL A 94 1.77 13.56 2.19
CA VAL A 94 1.85 12.11 1.95
C VAL A 94 0.80 11.38 2.78
N ALA A 95 0.60 11.76 4.03
CA ALA A 95 -0.46 11.26 4.90
C ALA A 95 -1.84 11.30 4.24
N ARG A 96 -2.25 12.50 3.82
CA ARG A 96 -3.53 12.74 3.14
C ARG A 96 -3.66 11.97 1.83
N LEU A 97 -2.55 11.83 1.10
CA LEU A 97 -2.52 11.04 -0.13
C LEU A 97 -2.71 9.55 0.16
N LEU A 98 -2.07 9.00 1.20
CA LEU A 98 -2.19 7.59 1.58
C LEU A 98 -3.55 7.21 2.19
N GLU A 99 -4.34 8.18 2.67
CA GLU A 99 -5.74 7.94 3.06
C GLU A 99 -6.62 7.52 1.87
N ARG A 100 -6.17 7.81 0.65
CA ARG A 100 -6.90 7.50 -0.58
C ARG A 100 -6.45 6.17 -1.18
N ARG A 101 -7.42 5.26 -1.36
CA ARG A 101 -7.18 3.90 -1.87
C ARG A 101 -6.52 3.88 -3.27
N ASP A 102 -6.89 4.81 -4.15
CA ASP A 102 -6.32 4.92 -5.50
C ASP A 102 -4.85 5.34 -5.48
N THR A 103 -4.46 6.14 -4.49
CA THR A 103 -3.09 6.64 -4.34
C THR A 103 -2.16 5.56 -3.80
N ILE A 104 -2.64 4.69 -2.91
CA ILE A 104 -1.89 3.49 -2.46
C ILE A 104 -1.53 2.61 -3.66
N SER A 105 -2.52 2.25 -4.49
CA SER A 105 -2.30 1.41 -5.68
C SER A 105 -1.31 2.05 -6.66
N ARG A 106 -1.38 3.37 -6.83
CA ARG A 106 -0.45 4.12 -7.68
C ARG A 106 0.96 4.15 -7.11
N LEU A 107 1.11 4.34 -5.80
CA LEU A 107 2.42 4.34 -5.15
C LEU A 107 3.11 2.98 -5.27
N ILE A 108 2.38 1.88 -5.08
CA ILE A 108 2.89 0.52 -5.29
C ILE A 108 3.42 0.36 -6.72
N ALA A 109 2.63 0.76 -7.73
CA ALA A 109 3.03 0.67 -9.13
C ALA A 109 4.32 1.48 -9.45
N ILE A 110 4.47 2.66 -8.85
CA ILE A 110 5.69 3.48 -9.01
C ILE A 110 6.89 2.78 -8.36
N ILE A 111 6.72 2.22 -7.14
CA ILE A 111 7.77 1.48 -6.43
C ILE A 111 8.23 0.27 -7.25
N ASP A 112 7.30 -0.53 -7.78
CA ASP A 112 7.60 -1.71 -8.58
C ASP A 112 8.37 -1.34 -9.85
N THR A 113 7.90 -0.33 -10.58
CA THR A 113 8.55 0.17 -11.81
C THR A 113 9.99 0.61 -11.54
N LYS A 114 10.22 1.34 -10.44
CA LYS A 114 11.56 1.81 -10.06
C LYS A 114 12.47 0.70 -9.57
N SER A 115 11.93 -0.26 -8.80
CA SER A 115 12.70 -1.39 -8.28
C SER A 115 13.17 -2.34 -9.40
N ALA A 116 12.33 -2.57 -10.41
CA ALA A 116 12.69 -3.32 -11.61
C ALA A 116 13.83 -2.66 -12.40
N SER A 117 13.88 -1.33 -12.40
CA SER A 117 14.91 -0.54 -13.07
C SER A 117 16.27 -0.52 -12.33
N GLN A 118 16.29 -0.81 -11.02
CA GLN A 118 17.52 -0.92 -10.22
C GLN A 118 18.09 -2.34 -10.15
N SER A 119 17.31 -3.35 -10.56
CA SER A 119 17.80 -4.72 -10.64
C SER A 119 18.83 -4.81 -11.78
N PRO A 120 20.06 -5.30 -11.54
CA PRO A 120 21.01 -5.57 -12.61
C PRO A 120 20.34 -6.46 -13.67
N PRO A 121 20.52 -6.22 -14.98
CA PRO A 121 20.00 -7.13 -16.00
C PRO A 121 20.47 -8.55 -15.67
N PRO A 122 19.60 -9.57 -15.81
CA PRO A 122 19.98 -10.94 -15.52
C PRO A 122 21.25 -11.25 -16.31
N ALA A 123 22.31 -11.63 -15.59
CA ALA A 123 23.57 -11.99 -16.21
C ALA A 123 23.29 -13.01 -17.34
N PRO A 124 23.92 -12.88 -18.52
CA PRO A 124 23.71 -13.83 -19.60
C PRO A 124 24.04 -15.24 -19.09
N GLN A 125 22.98 -16.03 -18.87
CA GLN A 125 23.09 -17.40 -18.41
C GLN A 125 23.63 -18.22 -19.57
N GLY A 126 24.87 -18.71 -19.42
CA GLY A 126 25.38 -19.86 -20.18
C GLY A 126 25.82 -19.60 -21.62
N ALA A 127 26.86 -18.79 -21.81
CA ALA A 127 27.90 -19.16 -22.78
C ALA A 127 28.83 -20.21 -22.14
N SER A 128 28.27 -21.35 -21.72
CA SER A 128 29.06 -22.55 -21.45
C SER A 128 29.37 -23.17 -22.79
N ALA A 129 30.43 -22.65 -23.41
CA ALA A 129 31.22 -23.41 -24.37
C ALA A 129 31.76 -24.63 -23.62
N GLN A 130 31.29 -25.81 -24.00
CA GLN A 130 32.06 -27.06 -24.13
C GLN A 130 31.18 -28.13 -24.76
#